data_AF-A0A1Q7GM21-F1
#
_entry.id   AF-A0A1Q7GM21-F1
#
_cell.length_a   1.000
_cell.length_b   1.000
_cell.length_c   1.000
_cell.angle_alpha   90.00
_cell.angle_beta   90.00
_cell.angle_gamma   90.00
#
_symmetry.space_group_name_H-M   'P 1'
#
loop_
_entity.id
_entity.type
_entity.pdbx_description
1 polymer ?
#
loop_
_entity_poly.entity_id
_entity_poly.type
_entity_poly.pdbx_seq_one_letter_code
_entity_poly.pdbx_strand_id
1 'polypeptide(L)'
;MRRSGGDLSEFPFERIQRTKGMYEPRLTTEGFIEGAMAMMNAMLKYLPQREWTVLVSERPGESFVVSDHPVVLEWSDPRGKRFAPGHAHIDTELTIPLSARVALVGCYTPFVLDSRYVPAYVSGVNSRTIDRARVFVVACEDRFILQSNGEIITSARFIAELEADAQRSRQR
;
A
#
# COMPACT_ATOMS: atom_id res chain seq x y z
N MET A 1 23.14 -22.07 -26.38
CA MET A 1 22.63 -20.73 -25.99
C MET A 1 23.26 -20.38 -24.64
N ARG A 2 24.16 -19.39 -24.59
CA ARG A 2 24.95 -19.05 -23.38
C ARG A 2 24.02 -18.41 -22.32
N ARG A 3 23.99 -18.96 -21.10
CA ARG A 3 23.41 -18.30 -19.93
C ARG A 3 24.30 -17.12 -19.56
N SER A 4 23.97 -15.93 -20.02
CA SER A 4 24.62 -14.66 -19.67
C SER A 4 23.87 -13.99 -18.52
N GLY A 5 23.72 -14.71 -17.40
CA GLY A 5 23.21 -14.17 -16.14
C GLY A 5 24.24 -14.47 -15.07
N GLY A 6 24.81 -13.44 -14.46
CA GLY A 6 25.66 -13.59 -13.28
C GLY A 6 24.80 -13.90 -12.06
N ASP A 7 25.30 -14.76 -11.17
CA ASP A 7 24.65 -15.04 -9.90
C ASP A 7 24.73 -13.79 -9.00
N LEU A 8 23.57 -13.26 -8.60
CA LEU A 8 23.48 -12.07 -7.76
C LEU A 8 23.78 -12.37 -6.28
N SER A 9 23.87 -13.64 -5.89
CA SER A 9 24.29 -14.05 -4.54
C SER A 9 25.74 -13.63 -4.24
N GLU A 10 26.56 -13.43 -5.27
CA GLU A 10 27.97 -12.99 -5.18
C GLU A 10 28.14 -11.46 -5.05
N PHE A 11 27.05 -10.69 -5.07
CA PHE A 11 27.09 -9.23 -5.07
C PHE A 11 26.41 -8.66 -3.81
N PRO A 12 27.17 -8.33 -2.74
CA PRO A 12 26.60 -7.65 -1.57
C PRO A 12 25.93 -6.33 -1.97
N PHE A 13 24.85 -5.96 -1.26
CA PHE A 13 24.01 -4.79 -1.53
C PHE A 13 24.80 -3.49 -1.81
N GLU A 14 25.91 -3.28 -1.11
CA GLU A 14 26.81 -2.13 -1.30
C GLU A 14 27.44 -2.07 -2.70
N ARG A 15 27.73 -3.22 -3.31
CA ARG A 15 28.31 -3.32 -4.65
C ARG A 15 27.26 -3.00 -5.72
N ILE A 16 26.02 -3.44 -5.53
CA ILE A 16 24.87 -3.11 -6.38
C ILE A 16 24.59 -1.60 -6.34
N GLN A 17 24.70 -0.96 -5.16
CA GLN A 17 24.57 0.49 -5.06
C GLN A 17 25.67 1.25 -5.82
N ARG A 18 26.92 0.78 -5.77
CA ARG A 18 28.04 1.39 -6.51
C ARG A 18 27.92 1.23 -8.03
N THR A 19 27.19 0.22 -8.50
CA THR A 19 26.96 -0.02 -9.93
C THR A 19 25.63 0.53 -10.45
N LYS A 20 24.91 1.29 -9.62
CA LYS A 20 23.60 1.85 -9.97
C LYS A 20 23.72 2.76 -11.21
N GLY A 21 23.04 2.38 -12.29
CA GLY A 21 23.08 3.10 -13.58
C GLY A 21 24.08 2.56 -14.61
N MET A 22 24.99 1.66 -14.23
CA MET A 22 25.95 1.04 -15.18
C MET A 22 25.42 -0.23 -15.85
N TYR A 23 24.40 -0.85 -15.27
CA TYR A 23 23.73 -2.04 -15.79
C TYR A 23 22.22 -1.87 -15.70
N GLU A 24 21.50 -2.38 -16.69
CA GLU A 24 20.05 -2.56 -16.64
C GLU A 24 19.77 -3.97 -16.12
N PRO A 25 19.40 -4.15 -14.84
CA PRO A 25 19.09 -5.47 -14.33
C PRO A 25 17.84 -6.00 -15.03
N ARG A 26 18.00 -7.06 -15.83
CA ARG A 26 16.88 -7.81 -16.41
C ARG A 26 16.62 -9.02 -15.53
N LEU A 27 15.53 -8.98 -14.76
CA LEU A 27 15.04 -10.18 -14.08
C LEU A 27 14.37 -11.10 -15.10
N THR A 28 14.72 -12.39 -15.08
CA THR A 28 13.88 -13.40 -15.70
C THR A 28 12.61 -13.60 -14.88
N THR A 29 11.56 -14.16 -15.50
CA THR A 29 10.33 -14.51 -14.80
C THR A 29 10.60 -15.46 -13.63
N GLU A 30 11.50 -16.44 -13.83
CA GLU A 30 11.88 -17.40 -12.80
C GLU A 30 12.57 -16.70 -11.62
N GLY A 31 13.54 -15.83 -11.89
CA GLY A 31 14.22 -15.06 -10.84
C GLY A 31 13.28 -14.11 -10.10
N PHE A 32 12.25 -13.58 -10.77
CA PHE A 32 11.21 -12.79 -10.14
C PHE A 32 10.35 -13.64 -9.20
N ILE A 33 9.91 -14.82 -9.64
CA ILE A 33 9.13 -15.75 -8.82
C ILE A 33 9.95 -16.20 -7.61
N GLU A 34 11.21 -16.59 -7.80
CA GLU A 34 12.11 -16.99 -6.71
C GLU A 34 12.29 -15.86 -5.69
N GLY A 35 12.56 -14.64 -6.17
CA GLY A 35 12.68 -13.46 -5.31
C GLY A 35 11.39 -13.16 -4.55
N ALA A 36 10.24 -13.22 -5.23
CA ALA A 36 8.93 -13.02 -4.61
C ALA A 36 8.64 -14.07 -3.53
N MET A 37 8.93 -15.35 -3.80
CA MET A 37 8.79 -16.44 -2.83
C MET A 37 9.70 -16.25 -1.61
N ALA A 38 10.96 -15.84 -1.83
CA ALA A 38 11.89 -15.56 -0.75
C ALA A 38 11.41 -14.40 0.15
N MET A 39 10.96 -13.31 -0.45
CA MET A 39 10.38 -12.17 0.28
C MET A 39 9.10 -12.56 1.02
N MET A 40 8.22 -13.32 0.36
CA MET A 40 6.98 -13.82 0.96
C MET A 40 7.27 -14.68 2.20
N ASN A 41 8.21 -15.63 2.11
CA ASN A 41 8.63 -16.45 3.25
C ASN A 41 9.19 -15.60 4.40
N ALA A 42 9.95 -14.56 4.08
CA ALA A 42 10.50 -13.65 5.08
C ALA A 42 9.40 -12.82 5.78
N MET A 43 8.35 -12.41 5.08
CA MET A 43 7.25 -11.63 5.67
C MET A 43 6.19 -12.50 6.39
N LEU A 44 5.94 -13.73 5.93
CA LEU A 44 4.87 -14.58 6.44
C LEU A 44 4.98 -14.85 7.94
N LYS A 45 6.20 -14.98 8.48
CA LYS A 45 6.43 -15.17 9.92
C LYS A 45 5.93 -14.01 10.79
N TYR A 46 5.78 -12.81 10.24
CA TYR A 46 5.38 -11.61 10.98
C TYR A 46 3.88 -11.31 10.87
N LEU A 47 3.19 -11.84 9.86
CA LEU A 47 1.74 -11.66 9.70
C LEU A 47 0.90 -12.23 10.87
N PRO A 48 1.16 -13.44 11.40
CA PRO A 48 0.38 -13.97 12.52
C PRO A 48 0.74 -13.32 13.87
N GLN A 49 1.82 -12.53 13.93
CA GLN A 49 2.22 -11.81 15.15
C GLN A 49 1.48 -10.48 15.31
N ARG A 50 0.67 -10.09 14.31
CA ARG A 50 -0.14 -8.89 14.36
C ARG A 50 -1.50 -9.22 14.98
N GLU A 51 -1.98 -8.28 15.79
CA GLU A 51 -3.36 -8.20 16.20
C GLU A 51 -4.19 -7.71 15.02
N TRP A 52 -5.11 -8.56 14.58
CA TRP A 52 -5.96 -8.31 13.41
C TRP A 52 -7.30 -7.75 13.85
N THR A 53 -7.60 -6.55 13.37
CA THR A 53 -8.89 -5.88 13.57
C THR A 53 -9.68 -5.88 12.27
N VAL A 54 -10.95 -6.28 12.35
CA VAL A 54 -11.89 -6.19 11.23
C VAL A 54 -12.57 -4.83 11.28
N LEU A 55 -12.36 -4.02 10.24
CA LEU A 55 -13.12 -2.80 10.02
C LEU A 55 -14.35 -3.11 9.18
N VAL A 56 -15.52 -2.74 9.69
CA VAL A 56 -16.78 -2.85 8.96
C VAL A 56 -17.34 -1.46 8.72
N SER A 57 -17.61 -1.15 7.45
CA SER A 57 -18.30 0.07 7.05
C SER A 57 -19.72 -0.29 6.61
N GLU A 58 -20.70 0.15 7.38
CA GLU A 58 -22.13 -0.02 7.10
C GLU A 58 -22.78 1.27 6.58
N ARG A 59 -22.05 2.39 6.61
CA ARG A 59 -22.58 3.71 6.28
C ARG A 59 -22.55 3.94 4.76
N PRO A 60 -23.66 4.42 4.16
CA PRO A 60 -23.67 4.81 2.75
C PRO A 60 -22.61 5.87 2.46
N GLY A 61 -21.84 5.69 1.38
CA GLY A 61 -20.77 6.62 0.98
C GLY A 61 -19.44 6.44 1.71
N GLU A 62 -19.33 5.51 2.65
CA GLU A 62 -18.09 5.14 3.34
C GLU A 62 -17.56 3.79 2.84
N SER A 63 -17.63 3.53 1.52
CA SER A 63 -17.15 2.26 0.96
C SER A 63 -15.63 2.20 0.90
N PHE A 64 -15.06 1.01 1.12
CA PHE A 64 -13.65 0.77 0.86
C PHE A 64 -13.38 0.66 -0.64
N VAL A 65 -12.24 1.21 -1.06
CA VAL A 65 -11.73 1.07 -2.43
C VAL A 65 -10.62 0.01 -2.48
N VAL A 66 -10.39 -0.53 -3.67
CA VAL A 66 -9.32 -1.47 -4.00
C VAL A 66 -8.47 -0.92 -5.14
N SER A 67 -7.22 -1.38 -5.25
CA SER A 67 -6.31 -0.99 -6.33
C SER A 67 -5.54 -2.21 -6.83
N ASP A 68 -4.62 -1.99 -7.77
CA ASP A 68 -3.67 -3.01 -8.20
C ASP A 68 -2.61 -3.36 -7.12
N HIS A 69 -2.55 -2.61 -6.01
CA HIS A 69 -1.70 -2.87 -4.84
C HIS A 69 -2.50 -2.73 -3.53
N PRO A 70 -3.45 -3.64 -3.25
CA PRO A 70 -4.43 -3.44 -2.17
C PRO A 70 -3.84 -3.70 -0.77
N VAL A 71 -2.75 -4.45 -0.67
CA VAL A 71 -2.07 -4.72 0.61
C VAL A 71 -1.04 -3.63 0.86
N VAL A 72 -1.31 -2.77 1.84
CA VAL A 72 -0.46 -1.61 2.13
C VAL A 72 0.16 -1.74 3.51
N LEU A 73 1.49 -1.73 3.56
CA LEU A 73 2.28 -1.65 4.79
C LEU A 73 2.78 -0.22 4.98
N GLU A 74 2.43 0.41 6.09
CA GLU A 74 2.85 1.76 6.42
C GLU A 74 3.26 1.94 7.88
N TRP A 75 3.88 3.07 8.18
CA TRP A 75 4.10 3.51 9.55
C TRP A 75 2.76 3.90 10.18
N SER A 76 2.51 3.46 11.40
CA SER A 76 1.29 3.82 12.14
C SER A 76 1.25 5.31 12.50
N ASP A 77 2.41 5.96 12.65
CA ASP A 77 2.52 7.41 12.76
C ASP A 77 2.52 8.04 11.34
N PRO A 78 1.59 8.95 11.02
CA PRO A 78 1.54 9.63 9.73
C PRO A 78 2.77 10.49 9.41
N ARG A 79 3.57 10.87 10.41
CA ARG A 79 4.88 11.52 10.19
C ARG A 79 5.91 10.57 9.58
N GLY A 80 5.67 9.27 9.68
CA GLY A 80 6.53 8.21 9.18
C GLY A 80 7.91 8.18 9.82
N LYS A 81 8.79 7.34 9.25
CA LYS A 81 10.23 7.33 9.54
C LYS A 81 11.00 7.64 8.26
N ARG A 82 12.29 7.98 8.39
CA ARG A 82 13.19 8.30 7.25
C ARG A 82 13.47 7.13 6.29
N PHE A 83 12.99 5.94 6.62
CA PHE A 83 13.18 4.72 5.84
C PHE A 83 11.84 4.01 5.64
N ALA A 84 11.78 3.15 4.64
CA ALA A 84 10.57 2.40 4.30
C ALA A 84 10.15 1.47 5.46
N PRO A 85 8.83 1.28 5.67
CA PRO A 85 8.35 0.35 6.67
C PRO A 85 8.71 -1.10 6.30
N GLY A 86 8.90 -1.93 7.32
CA GLY A 86 9.19 -3.34 7.19
C GLY A 86 8.29 -4.15 8.11
N HIS A 87 7.92 -5.37 7.71
CA HIS A 87 6.90 -6.16 8.41
C HIS A 87 7.21 -6.45 9.89
N ALA A 88 8.49 -6.43 10.29
CA ALA A 88 8.95 -6.69 11.65
C ALA A 88 8.95 -5.45 12.57
N HIS A 89 8.68 -4.25 12.05
CA HIS A 89 8.67 -3.04 12.88
C HIS A 89 7.35 -2.89 13.65
N ILE A 90 7.43 -2.72 14.96
CA ILE A 90 6.27 -2.66 15.86
C ILE A 90 5.32 -1.49 15.52
N ASP A 91 5.86 -0.36 15.06
CA ASP A 91 5.10 0.85 14.72
C ASP A 91 4.57 0.84 13.28
N THR A 92 4.24 -0.34 12.75
CA THR A 92 3.69 -0.47 11.39
C THR A 92 2.30 -1.04 11.39
N GLU A 93 1.49 -0.55 10.46
CA GLU A 93 0.15 -1.00 10.19
C GLU A 93 0.10 -1.65 8.80
N LEU A 94 -0.60 -2.78 8.70
CA LEU A 94 -0.87 -3.47 7.45
C LEU A 94 -2.37 -3.43 7.16
N THR A 95 -2.76 -2.85 6.03
CA THR A 95 -4.17 -2.74 5.65
C THR A 95 -4.50 -3.53 4.41
N ILE A 96 -5.64 -4.20 4.44
CA ILE A 96 -6.13 -5.05 3.35
C ILE A 96 -7.63 -4.81 3.17
N PRO A 97 -8.06 -4.01 2.18
CA PRO A 97 -9.47 -3.95 1.81
C PRO A 97 -9.86 -5.30 1.18
N LEU A 98 -10.88 -5.96 1.75
CA LEU A 98 -11.38 -7.26 1.29
C LEU A 98 -12.64 -7.13 0.43
N SER A 99 -13.43 -6.09 0.69
CA SER A 99 -14.65 -5.77 -0.06
C SER A 99 -15.02 -4.31 0.15
N ALA A 100 -16.08 -3.84 -0.50
CA ALA A 100 -16.61 -2.49 -0.29
C ALA A 100 -17.01 -2.17 1.16
N ARG A 101 -17.18 -3.19 2.02
CA ARG A 101 -17.65 -3.03 3.40
C ARG A 101 -16.68 -3.52 4.46
N VAL A 102 -15.65 -4.27 4.08
CA VAL A 102 -14.78 -4.95 5.04
C VAL A 102 -13.32 -4.71 4.67
N ALA A 103 -12.53 -4.30 5.65
CA ALA A 103 -11.08 -4.26 5.58
C ALA A 103 -10.45 -4.90 6.82
N LEU A 104 -9.24 -5.44 6.65
CA LEU A 104 -8.40 -5.89 7.75
C LEU A 104 -7.34 -4.84 8.05
N VAL A 105 -7.09 -4.65 9.34
CA VAL A 105 -5.99 -3.84 9.86
C VAL A 105 -5.17 -4.69 10.81
N GLY A 106 -3.90 -4.90 10.49
CA GLY A 106 -2.96 -5.65 11.30
C GLY A 106 -1.94 -4.73 11.96
N CYS A 107 -2.00 -4.61 13.28
CA CYS A 107 -1.06 -3.84 14.10
C CYS A 107 -0.37 -4.75 15.12
N TYR A 108 0.77 -4.36 15.67
CA TYR A 108 1.37 -5.12 16.79
C TYR A 108 0.75 -4.74 18.15
N THR A 109 0.23 -3.52 18.26
CA THR A 109 -0.49 -3.06 19.44
C THR A 109 -1.99 -3.07 19.12
N PRO A 110 -2.82 -3.73 19.94
CA PRO A 110 -4.26 -3.72 19.72
C PRO A 110 -4.82 -2.31 19.93
N PHE A 111 -5.86 -1.97 19.19
CA PHE A 111 -6.61 -0.72 19.37
C PHE A 111 -8.10 -1.02 19.39
N VAL A 112 -8.87 -0.20 20.12
CA VAL A 112 -10.32 -0.31 20.15
C VAL A 112 -10.88 0.60 19.08
N LEU A 113 -11.63 0.01 18.14
CA LEU A 113 -12.38 0.76 17.16
C LEU A 113 -13.65 1.32 17.81
N ASP A 114 -13.66 2.61 18.08
CA ASP A 114 -14.87 3.34 18.44
C ASP A 114 -15.61 3.75 17.15
N SER A 115 -16.92 3.50 17.11
CA SER A 115 -17.79 3.72 15.95
C SER A 115 -17.79 5.17 15.45
N ARG A 116 -17.43 6.13 16.31
CA ARG A 116 -17.26 7.55 15.95
C ARG A 116 -16.06 7.79 15.05
N TYR A 117 -15.06 6.92 15.11
CA TYR A 117 -13.81 7.05 14.34
C TYR A 117 -13.78 6.18 13.09
N VAL A 118 -14.79 5.34 12.84
CA VAL A 118 -14.89 4.52 11.62
C VAL A 118 -14.65 5.32 10.33
N PRO A 119 -15.21 6.54 10.14
CA PRO A 119 -14.91 7.33 8.94
C PRO A 119 -13.43 7.70 8.80
N ALA A 120 -12.74 7.95 9.91
CA ALA A 120 -11.31 8.25 9.90
C ALA A 120 -10.48 7.02 9.48
N TYR A 121 -10.85 5.82 9.94
CA TYR A 121 -10.19 4.58 9.53
C TYR A 121 -10.50 4.22 8.07
N VAL A 122 -11.76 4.33 7.64
CA VAL A 122 -12.16 4.08 6.25
C VAL A 122 -11.42 5.02 5.30
N SER A 123 -11.45 6.32 5.57
CA SER A 123 -10.73 7.30 4.77
C SER A 123 -9.22 7.05 4.78
N GLY A 124 -8.62 6.69 5.92
CA GLY A 124 -7.20 6.34 6.01
C GLY A 124 -6.81 5.10 5.22
N VAL A 125 -7.62 4.04 5.24
CA VAL A 125 -7.41 2.84 4.40
C VAL A 125 -7.52 3.21 2.93
N ASN A 126 -8.57 3.94 2.53
CA ASN A 126 -8.77 4.34 1.15
C ASN A 126 -7.63 5.20 0.61
N SER A 127 -7.18 6.18 1.38
CA SER A 127 -6.06 7.06 1.00
C SER A 127 -4.81 6.23 0.69
N ARG A 128 -4.46 5.32 1.59
CA ARG A 128 -3.31 4.43 1.42
C ARG A 128 -3.46 3.52 0.21
N THR A 129 -4.63 2.94 0.00
CA THR A 129 -4.89 2.10 -1.18
C THR A 129 -4.76 2.89 -2.48
N ILE A 130 -5.22 4.15 -2.50
CA ILE A 130 -5.14 5.05 -3.65
C ILE A 130 -3.69 5.51 -3.89
N ASP A 131 -2.97 5.93 -2.84
CA ASP A 131 -1.59 6.41 -2.92
C ASP A 131 -0.61 5.33 -3.41
N ARG A 132 -0.95 4.05 -3.20
CA ARG A 132 -0.17 2.90 -3.67
C ARG A 132 -0.64 2.35 -5.02
N ALA A 133 -1.75 2.85 -5.56
CA ALA A 133 -2.22 2.44 -6.87
C ALA A 133 -1.22 2.88 -7.95
N ARG A 134 -0.98 2.00 -8.93
CA ARG A 134 -0.12 2.31 -10.08
C ARG A 134 -0.91 2.39 -11.36
N VAL A 135 -1.94 1.56 -11.50
CA VAL A 135 -2.72 1.45 -12.74
C VAL A 135 -4.17 1.85 -12.51
N PHE A 136 -4.80 1.35 -11.45
CA PHE A 136 -6.22 1.57 -11.24
C PHE A 136 -6.60 1.68 -9.77
N VAL A 137 -7.70 2.40 -9.54
CA VAL A 137 -8.48 2.37 -8.31
C VAL A 137 -9.90 1.95 -8.72
N VAL A 138 -10.48 1.02 -7.97
CA VAL A 138 -11.85 0.53 -8.17
C VAL A 138 -12.63 0.73 -6.88
N ALA A 139 -13.83 1.27 -7.03
CA ALA A 139 -14.81 1.41 -5.97
C ALA A 139 -16.12 0.71 -6.39
N CYS A 140 -16.87 0.18 -5.43
CA CYS A 140 -18.18 -0.42 -5.71
C CYS A 140 -19.26 0.63 -6.02
N GLU A 141 -19.08 1.85 -5.50
CA GLU A 141 -19.94 3.00 -5.74
C GLU A 141 -19.07 4.21 -6.05
N ASP A 142 -19.65 5.21 -6.74
CA ASP A 142 -18.99 6.50 -7.00
C ASP A 142 -18.80 7.35 -5.73
N ARG A 143 -19.20 6.83 -4.56
CA ARG A 143 -19.14 7.49 -3.26
C ARG A 143 -18.24 6.72 -2.30
N PHE A 144 -17.09 7.30 -2.04
CA PHE A 144 -16.16 6.89 -0.99
C PHE A 144 -15.54 8.14 -0.37
N ILE A 145 -14.89 7.94 0.77
CA ILE A 145 -14.14 8.99 1.47
C ILE A 145 -12.66 8.64 1.50
N LEU A 146 -11.83 9.67 1.55
CA LEU A 146 -10.38 9.59 1.64
C LEU A 146 -9.84 10.81 2.40
N GLN A 147 -8.58 10.77 2.80
CA GLN A 147 -7.90 11.87 3.46
C GLN A 147 -7.11 12.68 2.44
N SER A 148 -7.19 14.00 2.55
CA SER A 148 -6.37 14.94 1.78
C SER A 148 -6.08 16.14 2.69
N ASN A 149 -4.79 16.49 2.83
CA ASN A 149 -4.33 17.60 3.67
C ASN A 149 -4.87 17.59 5.12
N GLY A 150 -5.02 16.40 5.71
CA GLY A 150 -5.52 16.24 7.08
C GLY A 150 -7.05 16.31 7.23
N GLU A 151 -7.78 16.48 6.13
CA GLU A 151 -9.24 16.47 6.10
C GLU A 151 -9.79 15.23 5.42
N ILE A 152 -10.98 14.78 5.83
CA ILE A 152 -11.72 13.77 5.09
C ILE A 152 -12.46 14.47 3.95
N ILE A 153 -12.17 14.07 2.71
CA ILE A 153 -12.81 14.53 1.50
C ILE A 153 -13.65 13.42 0.85
N THR A 154 -14.56 13.81 -0.04
CA THR A 154 -15.37 12.88 -0.82
C THR A 154 -14.70 12.53 -2.14
N SER A 155 -15.08 11.39 -2.71
CA SER A 155 -14.71 10.98 -4.06
C SER A 155 -15.04 12.04 -5.11
N ALA A 156 -16.17 12.74 -5.01
CA ALA A 156 -16.53 13.81 -5.95
C ALA A 156 -15.51 14.96 -5.96
N ARG A 157 -15.05 15.40 -4.78
CA ARG A 157 -13.99 16.42 -4.67
C ARG A 157 -12.67 15.91 -5.24
N PHE A 158 -12.30 14.67 -4.90
CA PHE A 158 -11.06 14.06 -5.38
C PHE A 158 -11.03 13.90 -6.90
N ILE A 159 -12.12 13.44 -7.51
CA ILE A 159 -12.24 13.30 -8.98
C ILE A 159 -12.12 14.67 -9.66
N ALA A 160 -12.77 15.71 -9.14
CA ALA A 160 -12.66 17.06 -9.68
C ALA A 160 -11.22 17.61 -9.59
N GLU A 161 -10.51 17.33 -8.48
CA GLU A 161 -9.09 17.69 -8.31
C GLU A 161 -8.20 16.96 -9.34
N LEU A 162 -8.41 15.66 -9.54
CA LEU A 162 -7.69 14.85 -10.54
C LEU A 162 -7.92 15.34 -11.98
N GLU A 163 -9.18 15.65 -12.35
CA GLU A 163 -9.52 16.15 -13.68
C GLU A 163 -8.86 17.51 -13.95
N ALA A 164 -8.83 18.40 -12.95
CA ALA A 164 -8.17 19.70 -13.04
C ALA A 164 -6.64 19.55 -13.21
N ASP A 165 -6.01 18.58 -12.52
CA ASP A 165 -4.58 18.27 -12.67
C ASP A 165 -4.26 17.66 -14.03
N ALA A 166 -5.10 16.76 -14.53
CA ALA A 166 -4.96 16.17 -15.85
C ALA A 166 -5.05 17.25 -16.95
N GLN A 167 -5.98 18.20 -16.82
CA GLN A 167 -6.12 19.31 -17.77
C GLN A 167 -4.90 20.24 -17.75
N ARG A 168 -4.36 20.56 -16.57
CA ARG A 168 -3.12 21.35 -16.43
C ARG A 168 -1.91 20.66 -17.05
N SER A 169 -1.82 19.34 -16.90
CA SER A 169 -0.70 18.55 -17.45
C SER A 169 -0.74 18.47 -18.98
N ARG A 170 -1.93 18.54 -19.60
CA ARG A 170 -2.09 18.58 -21.07
C ARG A 170 -1.81 19.95 -21.70
N GLN A 171 -1.84 21.02 -20.90
CA GLN A 171 -1.57 22.39 -21.34
C GLN A 171 -0.09 22.78 -21.22
N ARG A 172 0.75 21.93 -20.62
CA ARG A 172 2.21 22.10 -20.53
C ARG A 172 2.90 21.27 -21.59
#